data_AF-A0A943RYL7-F1
#
_entry.id   AF-A0A943RYL7-F1
#
_cell.length_a   1.000
_cell.length_b   1.000
_cell.length_c   1.000
_cell.angle_alpha   90.00
_cell.angle_beta   90.00
_cell.angle_gamma   90.00
#
_symmetry.space_group_name_H-M   'P 1'
#
loop_
_entity.id
_entity.type
_entity.pdbx_description
1 polymer ?
#
loop_
_entity_poly.entity_id
_entity_poly.type
_entity_poly.pdbx_seq_one_letter_code
_entity_poly.pdbx_strand_id
1 'polypeptide(L)'
;MKSASEIRFDFRQAIRRAEELEEIACDMRRLSNKEMEDSLQRLAGAWKGEAADLFLSRGLQLRENIKQSANDLDRAASAVRKAAKRIYDAEMAAYRRAKRREYHS
;
A
#
# COMPACT_ATOMS: atom_id res chain seq x y z
N MET A 1 29.68 3.53 -10.62
CA MET A 1 28.87 4.59 -9.97
C MET A 1 27.59 4.71 -10.76
N LYS A 2 26.41 4.67 -10.12
CA LYS A 2 25.15 4.83 -10.85
C LYS A 2 25.10 6.20 -11.51
N SER A 3 24.61 6.23 -12.74
CA SER A 3 24.27 7.46 -13.45
C SER A 3 23.08 8.16 -12.77
N ALA A 4 22.96 9.47 -12.98
CA ALA A 4 21.81 10.22 -12.48
C ALA A 4 20.47 9.71 -13.07
N SER A 5 20.49 9.11 -14.26
CA SER A 5 19.31 8.49 -14.88
C SER A 5 18.90 7.20 -14.17
N GLU A 6 19.86 6.33 -13.82
CA GLU A 6 19.59 5.10 -13.07
C GLU A 6 19.03 5.41 -11.68
N ILE A 7 19.62 6.36 -10.95
CA ILE A 7 19.13 6.77 -9.62
C ILE A 7 17.68 7.28 -9.69
N ARG A 8 17.34 8.08 -10.70
CA ARG A 8 15.96 8.55 -10.92
C ARG A 8 15.03 7.44 -11.36
N PHE A 9 15.53 6.45 -12.10
CA PHE A 9 14.74 5.31 -12.55
C PHE A 9 14.38 4.41 -11.35
N ASP A 10 15.36 4.05 -10.52
CA ASP A 10 15.14 3.27 -9.30
C ASP A 10 14.15 3.95 -8.35
N PHE A 11 14.32 5.27 -8.13
CA PHE A 11 13.38 6.05 -7.31
C PHE A 11 11.96 5.99 -7.87
N ARG A 12 11.77 6.21 -9.18
CA ARG A 12 10.45 6.14 -9.81
C ARG A 12 9.83 4.76 -9.73
N GLN A 13 10.62 3.70 -9.88
CA GLN A 13 10.13 2.33 -9.70
C GLN A 13 9.62 2.13 -8.27
N ALA A 14 10.36 2.57 -7.26
CA ALA A 14 9.93 2.45 -5.86
C ALA A 14 8.63 3.23 -5.58
N ILE A 15 8.46 4.41 -6.18
CA ILE A 15 7.20 5.17 -6.08
C ILE A 15 6.03 4.39 -6.71
N ARG A 16 6.21 3.80 -7.89
CA ARG A 16 5.17 2.98 -8.53
C ARG A 16 4.76 1.78 -7.67
N ARG A 17 5.72 1.10 -7.04
CA ARG A 17 5.40 0.00 -6.11
C ARG A 17 4.57 0.47 -4.92
N ALA A 18 4.83 1.68 -4.40
CA ALA A 18 4.01 2.23 -3.33
C ALA A 18 2.59 2.57 -3.81
N GLU A 19 2.43 3.05 -5.04
CA GLU A 19 1.12 3.33 -5.66
C GLU A 19 0.32 2.03 -5.87
N GLU A 20 0.96 0.94 -6.32
CA GLU A 20 0.33 -0.39 -6.46
C GLU A 20 -0.25 -0.89 -5.12
N LEU A 21 0.47 -0.69 -4.01
CA LEU A 21 -0.01 -1.09 -2.68
C LEU A 21 -1.25 -0.29 -2.25
N GLU A 22 -1.30 1.01 -2.57
CA GLU A 22 -2.44 1.87 -2.23
C GLU A 22 -3.66 1.55 -3.10
N GLU A 23 -3.46 1.20 -4.37
CA GLU A 23 -4.53 0.73 -5.24
C GLU A 23 -5.17 -0.54 -4.68
N ILE A 24 -4.36 -1.53 -4.29
CA ILE A 24 -4.85 -2.76 -3.65
C ILE A 24 -5.58 -2.43 -2.34
N ALA A 25 -5.03 -1.54 -1.51
CA ALA A 25 -5.68 -1.11 -0.27
C ALA A 25 -7.04 -0.44 -0.53
N CYS A 26 -7.15 0.36 -1.59
CA CYS A 26 -8.40 0.99 -2.02
C CYS A 26 -9.44 -0.07 -2.42
N ASP A 27 -9.05 -1.07 -3.21
CA ASP A 27 -9.92 -2.16 -3.62
C ASP A 27 -10.39 -3.01 -2.44
N MET A 28 -9.50 -3.32 -1.49
CA MET A 28 -9.86 -4.02 -0.25
C MET A 28 -10.90 -3.24 0.56
N ARG A 29 -10.75 -1.91 0.67
CA ARG A 29 -11.74 -1.06 1.33
C ARG A 29 -13.07 -1.07 0.61
N ARG A 30 -13.07 -1.00 -0.72
CA ARG A 30 -14.29 -1.08 -1.55
C ARG A 30 -15.03 -2.40 -1.34
N LEU A 31 -14.32 -3.52 -1.38
CA LEU A 31 -14.86 -4.86 -1.12
C LEU A 31 -15.49 -4.95 0.28
N SER A 32 -14.75 -4.50 1.31
CA SER A 32 -15.21 -4.59 2.71
C SER A 32 -16.43 -3.70 3.01
N ASN A 33 -16.53 -2.52 2.40
CA ASN A 33 -17.56 -1.53 2.72
C ASN A 33 -18.84 -1.69 1.90
N LYS A 34 -18.77 -2.16 0.65
CA LYS A 34 -19.95 -2.28 -0.22
C LYS A 34 -20.41 -3.71 -0.34
N GLU A 35 -19.59 -4.54 -0.97
CA GLU A 35 -20.02 -5.88 -1.40
C GLU A 35 -20.31 -6.80 -0.21
N MET A 36 -19.45 -6.74 0.81
CA MET A 36 -19.62 -7.56 2.00
C MET A 36 -20.78 -7.08 2.88
N GLU A 37 -20.95 -5.77 3.02
CA GLU A 37 -22.04 -5.19 3.81
C GLU A 37 -23.40 -5.47 3.18
N ASP A 38 -23.54 -5.23 1.88
CA ASP A 38 -24.77 -5.51 1.13
C ASP A 38 -25.15 -6.99 1.22
N SER A 39 -24.17 -7.89 1.10
CA SER A 39 -24.38 -9.33 1.17
C SER A 39 -24.81 -9.78 2.56
N LEU A 40 -24.13 -9.29 3.61
CA LEU A 40 -24.47 -9.63 5.00
C LEU A 40 -25.85 -9.09 5.40
N GLN A 41 -26.20 -7.87 4.99
CA GLN A 41 -27.51 -7.29 5.26
C GLN A 41 -28.66 -8.06 4.57
N ARG A 42 -28.47 -8.44 3.30
CA ARG A 42 -29.46 -9.28 2.58
C ARG A 42 -29.66 -10.63 3.26
N LEU A 43 -28.56 -11.27 3.66
CA LEU A 43 -28.62 -12.56 4.34
C LEU A 43 -29.33 -12.47 5.69
N ALA A 44 -29.04 -11.42 6.48
CA ALA A 44 -29.67 -11.16 7.77
C ALA A 44 -31.19 -10.93 7.67
N GLY A 45 -31.66 -10.38 6.54
CA GLY A 45 -33.08 -10.17 6.28
C GLY A 45 -33.85 -11.47 6.04
N ALA A 46 -33.26 -12.39 5.26
CA ALA A 46 -33.91 -13.61 4.81
C ALA A 46 -33.68 -14.83 5.72
N TRP A 47 -32.56 -14.87 6.47
CA TRP A 47 -32.20 -16.00 7.32
C TRP A 47 -32.15 -15.58 8.79
N LYS A 48 -32.94 -16.26 9.62
CA LYS A 48 -33.07 -16.02 11.07
C LYS A 48 -32.64 -17.25 11.88
N GLY A 49 -32.22 -17.02 13.11
CA GLY A 49 -31.81 -18.05 14.07
C GLY A 49 -30.33 -17.96 14.44
N GLU A 50 -29.94 -18.70 15.47
CA GLU A 50 -28.60 -18.64 16.08
C GLU A 50 -27.45 -18.88 15.08
N ALA A 51 -27.66 -19.77 14.11
CA ALA A 51 -26.68 -20.01 13.04
C ALA A 51 -26.47 -18.79 12.13
N ALA A 52 -27.53 -18.03 11.85
CA ALA A 52 -27.45 -16.80 11.08
C ALA A 52 -26.68 -15.72 11.86
N ASP A 53 -26.95 -15.57 13.16
CA ASP A 53 -26.27 -14.61 14.02
C ASP A 53 -24.75 -14.90 14.11
N LEU A 54 -24.37 -16.17 14.26
CA LEU A 54 -22.96 -16.56 14.27
C LEU A 54 -22.28 -16.29 12.93
N PHE A 55 -22.95 -16.56 11.81
CA PHE A 55 -22.43 -16.27 10.49
C PHE A 55 -22.21 -14.77 10.27
N LEU A 56 -23.18 -13.94 10.66
CA LEU A 56 -23.09 -12.48 10.57
C LEU A 56 -21.93 -11.95 11.41
N SER A 57 -21.76 -12.46 12.64
CA SER A 57 -20.63 -12.08 13.50
C SER A 57 -19.28 -12.39 12.84
N ARG A 58 -19.13 -13.58 12.26
CA ARG A 58 -17.90 -13.96 11.54
C ARG A 58 -17.66 -13.09 10.30
N GLY A 59 -18.73 -12.77 9.57
CA GLY A 59 -18.67 -11.85 8.43
C GLY A 59 -18.18 -10.45 8.83
N LEU A 60 -18.73 -9.89 9.91
CA LEU A 60 -18.30 -8.58 10.43
C LEU A 60 -16.83 -8.60 10.88
N GLN A 61 -16.38 -9.69 11.49
CA GLN A 61 -14.98 -9.86 11.88
C GLN A 61 -14.05 -9.93 10.66
N LEU A 62 -14.42 -10.70 9.63
CA LEU A 62 -13.66 -10.77 8.40
C LEU A 62 -13.60 -9.40 7.69
N ARG A 63 -14.69 -8.64 7.70
CA ARG A 63 -14.72 -7.25 7.19
C ARG A 63 -13.67 -6.38 7.88
N GLU A 64 -13.58 -6.47 9.21
CA GLU A 64 -12.60 -5.70 9.98
C GLU A 64 -11.16 -6.12 9.67
N ASN A 65 -10.91 -7.43 9.53
CA ASN A 65 -9.60 -7.94 9.15
C ASN A 65 -9.16 -7.43 7.76
N ILE A 66 -10.08 -7.33 6.80
CA ILE A 66 -9.81 -6.77 5.46
C ILE A 66 -9.44 -5.28 5.58
N LYS A 67 -10.20 -4.51 6.38
CA LYS A 67 -9.90 -3.09 6.63
C LYS A 67 -8.52 -2.91 7.28
N GLN A 68 -8.19 -3.74 8.27
CA GLN A 68 -6.90 -3.69 8.93
C GLN A 68 -5.77 -4.01 7.95
N SER A 69 -5.92 -5.04 7.12
CA SER A 69 -4.94 -5.39 6.09
C SER A 69 -4.73 -4.26 5.07
N ALA A 70 -5.81 -3.57 4.66
CA ALA A 70 -5.70 -2.39 3.78
C ALA A 70 -4.92 -1.25 4.44
N ASN A 71 -5.14 -0.99 5.74
CA ASN A 71 -4.38 0.01 6.48
C ASN A 71 -2.88 -0.35 6.59
N ASP A 72 -2.56 -1.63 6.70
CA ASP A 72 -1.18 -2.09 6.75
C ASP A 72 -0.47 -1.94 5.39
N LEU A 73 -1.18 -2.11 4.28
CA LEU A 73 -0.68 -1.79 2.94
C LEU A 73 -0.37 -0.29 2.78
N ASP A 74 -1.24 0.61 3.26
CA ASP A 74 -0.95 2.06 3.23
C ASP A 74 0.29 2.42 4.05
N ARG A 75 0.45 1.79 5.21
CA ARG A 75 1.64 1.98 6.07
C ARG A 75 2.91 1.50 5.33
N ALA A 76 2.84 0.35 4.67
CA ALA A 76 3.92 -0.18 3.86
C ALA A 76 4.26 0.77 2.68
N ALA A 77 3.26 1.25 1.95
CA ALA A 77 3.44 2.22 0.87
C ALA A 77 4.13 3.51 1.36
N SER A 78 3.69 4.05 2.51
CA SER A 78 4.31 5.21 3.14
C SER A 78 5.79 4.96 3.52
N ALA A 79 6.08 3.77 4.07
CA ALA A 79 7.44 3.37 4.41
C ALA A 79 8.33 3.28 3.15
N VAL A 80 7.83 2.68 2.08
CA VAL A 80 8.53 2.59 0.78
C VAL A 80 8.85 3.98 0.25
N ARG A 81 7.90 4.92 0.22
CA ARG A 81 8.14 6.29 -0.24
C ARG A 81 9.22 7.01 0.57
N LYS A 82 9.17 6.87 1.90
CA LYS A 82 10.17 7.48 2.79
C LYS A 82 11.56 6.89 2.56
N ALA A 83 11.66 5.56 2.43
CA ALA A 83 12.92 4.89 2.15
C ALA A 83 13.48 5.28 0.77
N ALA A 84 12.64 5.25 -0.27
CA ALA A 84 13.01 5.64 -1.63
C ALA A 84 13.55 7.07 -1.69
N LYS A 85 12.89 8.02 -1.01
CA LYS A 85 13.35 9.42 -0.95
C LYS A 85 14.72 9.55 -0.29
N ARG A 86 14.92 8.89 0.86
CA ARG A 86 16.20 8.90 1.58
C ARG A 86 17.34 8.35 0.73
N ILE A 87 17.10 7.23 0.03
CA ILE A 87 18.10 6.60 -0.85
C ILE A 87 18.41 7.52 -2.03
N TYR A 88 17.39 8.07 -2.70
CA TYR A 88 17.54 9.00 -3.81
C TYR A 88 18.40 10.22 -3.44
N ASP A 89 18.08 10.86 -2.31
CA ASP A 89 18.80 12.05 -1.83
C ASP A 89 20.27 11.72 -1.54
N ALA A 90 20.53 10.57 -0.91
CA ALA A 90 21.87 10.10 -0.58
C ALA A 90 22.70 9.76 -1.84
N GLU A 91 22.13 8.98 -2.76
CA GLU A 91 22.78 8.60 -4.03
C GLU A 91 23.06 9.84 -4.89
N MET A 92 22.13 10.79 -4.95
CA MET A 92 22.33 12.02 -5.72
C MET A 92 23.37 12.96 -5.12
N ALA A 93 23.44 13.06 -3.80
CA ALA A 93 24.52 13.79 -3.14
C ALA A 93 25.89 13.16 -3.43
N ALA A 94 25.99 11.83 -3.42
CA ALA A 94 27.22 11.11 -3.76
C ALA A 94 27.63 11.33 -5.22
N TYR A 95 26.68 11.22 -6.16
CA TYR A 95 26.91 11.49 -7.59
C TYR A 95 27.45 12.91 -7.82
N ARG A 96 26.82 13.93 -7.22
CA ARG A 96 27.26 15.33 -7.36
C ARG A 96 28.67 15.56 -6.82
N ARG A 97 29.01 14.95 -5.68
CA ARG A 97 30.37 15.05 -5.10
C ARG A 97 31.40 14.42 -6.02
N ALA A 98 31.11 13.25 -6.59
CA ALA A 98 32.03 12.60 -7.50
C ALA A 98 32.21 13.36 -8.81
N LYS A 99 31.13 13.86 -9.41
CA LYS A 99 31.20 14.71 -10.61
C LYS A 99 32.05 15.96 -10.41
N ARG A 100 31.99 16.58 -9.22
CA ARG A 100 32.86 17.71 -8.89
C ARG A 100 34.34 17.31 -8.81
N ARG A 101 34.65 16.13 -8.26
CA ARG A 101 36.04 15.62 -8.19
C ARG A 101 36.62 15.35 -9.58
N GLU A 102 35.84 14.73 -10.47
CA GLU A 102 36.23 14.49 -11.87
C GLU A 102 36.55 15.79 -12.64
N TYR A 103 35.89 16.90 -12.32
CA TYR A 103 36.12 18.19 -13.00
C TYR A 103 37.40 18.91 -12.52
N HIS A 104 37.92 18.56 -11.33
CA HIS A 104 39.08 19.22 -10.72
C HIS A 104 40.37 18.37 -10.81
N SER A 105 40.33 17.24 -11.50
CA SER A 105 41.46 16.33 -11.76
C SER A 105 41.83 16.36 -13.24
#